data_AF-A0A7C5BP12-F1
#
_entry.id   AF-A0A7C5BP12-F1
#
_cell.length_a   1.000
_cell.length_b   1.000
_cell.length_c   1.000
_cell.angle_alpha   90.00
_cell.angle_beta   90.00
_cell.angle_gamma   90.00
#
_symmetry.space_group_name_H-M   'P 1'
#
loop_
_entity.id
_entity.type
_entity.pdbx_description
1 polymer ?
#
loop_
_entity_poly.entity_id
_entity_poly.type
_entity_poly.pdbx_seq_one_letter_code
_entity_poly.pdbx_strand_id
1 'polypeptide(L)'
;AVHEAKVAAEVISGMKSAFDPMTIPSVAYTDPEIAWMGITEAEAKEQKLDFVKGAFPWAASGRSLSIGRDEGLTKALFDKETGRIIGAGIVGTNAGELIAEAVLALEMGADAEDIGLTIHPHPTLSETIGFAAEMAEGSITDLMPPRKTLHSK
;
A
#
# COMPACT_ATOMS: atom_id res chain seq x y z
N ALA A 1 19.74 -6.76 -2.83
CA ALA A 1 20.64 -7.85 -3.29
C ALA A 1 20.36 -8.30 -4.72
N VAL A 2 19.27 -9.06 -5.01
CA VAL A 2 19.04 -9.65 -6.35
C VAL A 2 18.92 -8.58 -7.45
N HIS A 3 18.16 -7.51 -7.21
CA HIS A 3 17.98 -6.43 -8.19
C HIS A 3 19.28 -5.64 -8.44
N GLU A 4 19.99 -5.28 -7.38
CA GLU A 4 21.31 -4.61 -7.48
C GLU A 4 22.31 -5.45 -8.29
N ALA A 5 22.33 -6.77 -8.08
CA ALA A 5 23.23 -7.67 -8.81
C ALA A 5 22.91 -7.74 -10.31
N LYS A 6 21.62 -7.67 -10.69
CA LYS A 6 21.21 -7.58 -12.10
C LYS A 6 21.73 -6.30 -12.73
N VAL A 7 21.51 -5.16 -12.07
CA VAL A 7 22.05 -3.86 -12.54
C VAL A 7 23.57 -3.90 -12.66
N ALA A 8 24.27 -4.50 -11.69
CA ALA A 8 25.72 -4.65 -11.75
C ALA A 8 26.17 -5.48 -12.96
N ALA A 9 25.50 -6.61 -13.24
CA ALA A 9 25.79 -7.44 -14.41
C ALA A 9 25.53 -6.70 -15.73
N GLU A 10 24.42 -5.97 -15.82
CA GLU A 10 24.08 -5.14 -16.98
C GLU A 10 25.15 -4.06 -17.22
N VAL A 11 25.57 -3.34 -16.17
CA VAL A 11 26.64 -2.32 -16.26
C VAL A 11 27.96 -2.95 -16.69
N ILE A 12 28.36 -4.09 -16.13
CA ILE A 12 29.58 -4.82 -16.54
C ILE A 12 29.51 -5.21 -18.02
N SER A 13 28.32 -5.55 -18.53
CA SER A 13 28.10 -5.89 -19.95
C SER A 13 28.07 -4.66 -20.89
N GLY A 14 28.22 -3.44 -20.36
CA GLY A 14 28.21 -2.20 -21.13
C GLY A 14 26.82 -1.57 -21.32
N MET A 15 25.78 -2.10 -20.65
CA MET A 15 24.44 -1.50 -20.66
C MET A 15 24.38 -0.27 -19.77
N LYS A 16 23.58 0.72 -20.17
CA LYS A 16 23.29 1.91 -19.37
C LYS A 16 22.16 1.62 -18.39
N SER A 17 22.51 0.97 -17.28
CA SER A 17 21.56 0.62 -16.22
C SER A 17 21.87 1.35 -14.92
N ALA A 18 20.84 1.64 -14.13
CA ALA A 18 20.95 2.26 -12.82
C ALA A 18 20.01 1.56 -11.83
N PHE A 19 20.41 1.50 -10.57
CA PHE A 19 19.57 1.01 -9.49
C PHE A 19 18.96 2.21 -8.77
N ASP A 20 17.71 2.51 -9.10
CA ASP A 20 16.98 3.68 -8.59
C ASP A 20 15.52 3.30 -8.28
N PRO A 21 15.28 2.34 -7.36
CA PRO A 21 13.92 1.96 -6.98
C PRO A 21 13.27 3.05 -6.13
N MET A 22 11.97 3.27 -6.30
CA MET A 22 11.21 4.15 -5.43
C MET A 22 11.05 3.56 -4.03
N THR A 23 11.05 2.23 -3.91
CA THR A 23 11.01 1.55 -2.61
C THR A 23 11.57 0.13 -2.64
N ILE A 24 11.87 -0.41 -1.45
CA ILE A 24 12.15 -1.82 -1.22
C ILE A 24 11.19 -2.29 -0.12
N PRO A 25 10.30 -3.25 -0.39
CA PRO A 25 9.36 -3.73 0.61
C PRO A 25 10.08 -4.51 1.72
N SER A 26 9.47 -4.50 2.91
CA SER A 26 9.92 -5.28 4.05
C SER A 26 8.77 -6.12 4.59
N VAL A 27 9.07 -7.36 4.99
CA VAL A 27 8.07 -8.30 5.50
C VAL A 27 8.63 -9.02 6.71
N ALA A 28 7.88 -8.99 7.81
CA ALA A 28 8.05 -9.91 8.93
C ALA A 28 7.06 -11.07 8.75
N TYR A 29 7.59 -12.26 8.46
CA TYR A 29 6.82 -13.49 8.27
C TYR A 29 6.43 -14.13 9.62
N THR A 30 5.79 -13.33 10.47
CA THR A 30 5.18 -13.76 11.73
C THR A 30 3.74 -14.24 11.50
N ASP A 31 3.04 -14.62 12.57
CA ASP A 31 1.60 -14.89 12.51
C ASP A 31 0.84 -13.94 13.45
N PRO A 32 0.11 -12.91 12.92
CA PRO A 32 0.01 -12.54 11.50
C PRO A 32 1.31 -11.93 10.94
N GLU A 33 1.42 -11.89 9.62
CA GLU A 33 2.53 -11.23 8.93
C GLU A 33 2.40 -9.71 9.04
N ILE A 34 3.52 -9.01 8.90
CA ILE A 34 3.58 -7.55 8.83
C ILE A 34 4.39 -7.18 7.60
N ALA A 35 3.75 -6.55 6.62
CA ALA A 35 4.38 -6.11 5.38
C ALA A 35 4.25 -4.60 5.21
N TRP A 36 5.28 -3.92 4.73
CA TRP A 36 5.23 -2.50 4.43
C TRP A 36 6.17 -2.11 3.29
N MET A 37 5.87 -0.98 2.65
CA MET A 37 6.68 -0.36 1.60
C MET A 37 6.54 1.16 1.68
N GLY A 38 7.49 1.86 1.05
CA GLY A 38 7.52 3.32 0.98
C GLY A 38 7.73 3.98 2.35
N ILE A 39 7.25 5.21 2.48
CA ILE A 39 7.36 6.02 3.69
C ILE A 39 6.33 5.56 4.73
N THR A 40 6.77 5.43 5.97
CA THR A 40 5.90 5.15 7.13
C THR A 40 5.28 6.42 7.71
N GLU A 41 4.20 6.30 8.49
CA GLU A 41 3.62 7.47 9.19
C GLU A 41 4.62 8.16 10.13
N ALA A 42 5.59 7.42 10.69
CA ALA A 42 6.61 7.97 11.56
C ALA A 42 7.59 8.85 10.77
N GLU A 43 8.10 8.31 9.66
CA GLU A 43 9.00 9.03 8.75
C GLU A 43 8.30 10.24 8.11
N ALA A 44 7.05 10.09 7.67
CA ALA A 44 6.28 11.21 7.12
C ALA A 44 6.13 12.36 8.13
N LYS A 45 5.86 12.04 9.40
CA LYS A 45 5.78 13.06 10.47
C LYS A 45 7.15 13.69 10.78
N GLU A 46 8.21 12.89 10.79
CA GLU A 46 9.58 13.38 11.00
C GLU A 46 10.02 14.34 9.88
N GLN A 47 9.73 13.97 8.64
CA GLN A 47 9.99 14.76 7.43
C GLN A 47 9.00 15.91 7.22
N LYS A 48 7.94 15.99 8.05
CA LYS A 48 6.86 16.98 7.95
C LYS A 48 6.15 16.95 6.59
N LEU A 49 5.97 15.76 6.03
CA LEU A 49 5.18 15.54 4.82
C LEU A 49 3.69 15.58 5.17
N ASP A 50 2.93 16.32 4.38
CA ASP A 50 1.47 16.33 4.48
C ASP A 50 0.89 15.12 3.74
N PHE A 51 0.20 14.26 4.48
CA PHE A 51 -0.39 13.05 3.91
C PHE A 51 -1.84 12.83 4.38
N VAL A 52 -2.57 12.06 3.58
CA VAL A 52 -3.86 11.47 3.91
C VAL A 52 -3.66 9.97 4.11
N LYS A 53 -4.34 9.42 5.13
CA LYS A 53 -4.28 8.00 5.46
C LYS A 53 -5.61 7.36 5.11
N GLY A 54 -5.54 6.32 4.28
CA GLY A 54 -6.59 5.34 4.10
C GLY A 54 -6.30 4.09 4.94
N ALA A 55 -7.28 3.60 5.69
CA ALA A 55 -7.11 2.41 6.53
C ALA A 55 -8.37 1.57 6.54
N PHE A 56 -8.27 0.31 6.13
CA PHE A 56 -9.37 -0.64 6.07
C PHE A 56 -9.16 -1.78 7.09
N PRO A 57 -9.95 -1.84 8.18
CA PRO A 57 -9.88 -2.91 9.17
C PRO A 57 -10.40 -4.23 8.58
N TRP A 58 -9.66 -5.33 8.76
CA TRP A 58 -10.06 -6.63 8.22
C TRP A 58 -11.25 -7.25 8.96
N ALA A 59 -11.63 -6.70 10.12
CA ALA A 59 -12.93 -6.95 10.75
C ALA A 59 -14.13 -6.58 9.86
N ALA A 60 -13.93 -5.75 8.83
CA ALA A 60 -14.93 -5.43 7.80
C ALA A 60 -14.74 -6.22 6.49
N SER A 61 -13.70 -7.06 6.39
CA SER A 61 -13.48 -7.91 5.22
C SER A 61 -14.26 -9.23 5.37
N GLY A 62 -15.24 -9.46 4.50
CA GLY A 62 -15.94 -10.75 4.43
C GLY A 62 -14.99 -11.92 4.21
N ARG A 63 -13.93 -11.73 3.41
CA ARG A 63 -12.89 -12.76 3.22
C ARG A 63 -12.14 -13.04 4.52
N SER A 64 -11.69 -12.02 5.24
CA SER A 64 -10.92 -12.21 6.47
C SER A 64 -11.73 -12.86 7.58
N LEU A 65 -12.99 -12.44 7.72
CA LEU A 65 -13.95 -13.09 8.63
C LEU A 65 -14.17 -14.57 8.26
N SER A 66 -14.26 -14.90 6.97
CA SER A 66 -14.49 -16.28 6.52
C SER A 66 -13.36 -17.26 6.89
N ILE A 67 -12.14 -16.75 7.14
CA ILE A 67 -10.99 -17.55 7.56
C ILE A 67 -10.64 -17.38 9.05
N GLY A 68 -11.46 -16.63 9.81
CA GLY A 68 -11.29 -16.40 11.24
C GLY A 68 -10.06 -15.56 11.59
N ARG A 69 -9.71 -14.58 10.75
CA ARG A 69 -8.53 -13.70 10.91
C ARG A 69 -8.91 -12.22 10.89
N ASP A 70 -9.76 -11.77 11.81
CA ASP A 70 -10.31 -10.41 11.83
C ASP A 70 -9.37 -9.35 12.41
N GLU A 71 -8.22 -9.77 12.95
CA GLU A 71 -7.21 -8.90 13.57
C GLU A 71 -6.37 -8.06 12.59
N GLY A 72 -6.56 -8.25 11.27
CA GLY A 72 -5.78 -7.59 10.23
C GLY A 72 -6.17 -6.13 9.94
N LEU A 73 -5.30 -5.44 9.20
CA LEU A 73 -5.48 -4.06 8.76
C LEU A 73 -4.66 -3.81 7.49
N THR A 74 -5.28 -3.21 6.48
CA THR A 74 -4.57 -2.63 5.32
C THR A 74 -4.57 -1.12 5.43
N LYS A 75 -3.41 -0.49 5.27
CA LYS A 75 -3.21 0.95 5.35
C LYS A 75 -2.41 1.45 4.15
N ALA A 76 -2.86 2.54 3.56
CA ALA A 76 -2.15 3.28 2.52
C ALA A 76 -2.02 4.76 2.90
N LEU A 77 -0.89 5.35 2.58
CA LEU A 77 -0.58 6.76 2.78
C LEU A 77 -0.47 7.42 1.42
N PHE A 78 -1.15 8.56 1.27
CA PHE A 78 -1.17 9.34 0.04
C PHE A 78 -0.67 10.74 0.33
N ASP A 79 0.18 11.26 -0.54
CA ASP A 79 0.59 12.66 -0.52
C ASP A 79 -0.65 13.56 -0.64
N LYS A 80 -0.77 14.56 0.23
CA LYS A 80 -2.00 15.37 0.31
C LYS A 80 -2.22 16.26 -0.91
N GLU A 81 -1.15 16.74 -1.54
CA GLU A 81 -1.24 17.66 -2.66
C GLU A 81 -1.52 16.93 -3.98
N THR A 82 -0.81 15.82 -4.19
CA THR A 82 -0.83 15.09 -5.46
C THR A 82 -1.76 13.88 -5.45
N GLY A 83 -2.19 13.40 -4.29
CA GLY A 83 -2.98 12.18 -4.15
C GLY A 83 -2.19 10.89 -4.38
N ARG A 84 -0.90 10.96 -4.70
CA ARG A 84 -0.06 9.80 -5.02
C ARG A 84 0.20 8.95 -3.80
N ILE A 85 0.21 7.63 -3.98
CA ILE A 85 0.64 6.73 -2.92
C ILE A 85 2.11 7.01 -2.58
N ILE A 86 2.43 7.10 -1.29
CA ILE A 86 3.80 7.33 -0.78
C ILE A 86 4.27 6.23 0.17
N GLY A 87 3.35 5.38 0.62
CA GLY A 87 3.67 4.21 1.43
C GLY A 87 2.44 3.40 1.78
N ALA A 88 2.66 2.15 2.17
CA ALA A 88 1.59 1.24 2.59
C ALA A 88 2.09 0.28 3.66
N GLY A 89 1.17 -0.21 4.48
CA GLY A 89 1.43 -1.24 5.48
C GLY A 89 0.23 -2.15 5.66
N ILE A 90 0.50 -3.45 5.78
CA ILE A 90 -0.50 -4.50 5.92
C ILE A 90 -0.09 -5.37 7.11
N VAL A 91 -1.01 -5.61 8.03
CA VAL A 91 -0.88 -6.66 9.04
C VAL A 91 -2.01 -7.67 8.82
N GLY A 92 -1.66 -8.96 8.73
CA GLY A 92 -2.63 -10.01 8.49
C GLY A 92 -2.03 -11.23 7.80
N THR A 93 -2.84 -12.29 7.67
CA THR A 93 -2.47 -13.48 6.90
C THR A 93 -2.19 -13.12 5.43
N ASN A 94 -1.07 -13.59 4.89
CA ASN A 94 -0.60 -13.30 3.52
C ASN A 94 -0.27 -11.82 3.24
N ALA A 95 -0.02 -10.98 4.26
CA ALA A 95 0.32 -9.57 4.05
C ALA A 95 1.54 -9.38 3.12
N GLY A 96 2.54 -10.26 3.20
CA GLY A 96 3.73 -10.24 2.35
C GLY A 96 3.43 -10.47 0.86
N GLU A 97 2.36 -11.20 0.54
CA GLU A 97 1.91 -11.38 -0.85
C GLU A 97 1.16 -10.15 -1.36
N LEU A 98 0.39 -9.49 -0.50
CA LEU A 98 -0.47 -8.36 -0.86
C LEU A 98 0.33 -7.07 -1.12
N ILE A 99 1.45 -6.86 -0.40
CA ILE A 99 2.21 -5.60 -0.48
C ILE A 99 2.78 -5.31 -1.88
N ALA A 100 2.91 -6.34 -2.73
CA ALA A 100 3.44 -6.22 -4.08
C ALA A 100 2.64 -5.25 -4.97
N GLU A 101 1.31 -5.22 -4.83
CA GLU A 101 0.48 -4.28 -5.60
C GLU A 101 0.77 -2.83 -5.21
N ALA A 102 0.94 -2.56 -3.92
CA ALA A 102 1.25 -1.23 -3.42
C ALA A 102 2.65 -0.78 -3.90
N VAL A 103 3.64 -1.68 -3.93
CA VAL A 103 4.96 -1.40 -4.51
C VAL A 103 4.84 -1.00 -5.98
N LEU A 104 4.06 -1.75 -6.77
CA LEU A 104 3.83 -1.42 -8.17
C LEU A 104 3.14 -0.07 -8.33
N ALA A 105 2.11 0.21 -7.53
CA ALA A 105 1.41 1.50 -7.54
C ALA A 105 2.35 2.68 -7.24
N LEU A 106 3.27 2.54 -6.28
CA LEU A 106 4.27 3.57 -5.98
C LEU A 106 5.25 3.78 -7.16
N GLU A 107 5.78 2.71 -7.72
CA GLU A 107 6.70 2.77 -8.88
C GLU A 107 6.03 3.41 -10.11
N MET A 108 4.72 3.20 -10.29
CA MET A 108 3.93 3.81 -11.36
C MET A 108 3.50 5.25 -11.05
N GLY A 109 3.67 5.71 -9.80
CA GLY A 109 3.21 7.02 -9.34
C GLY A 109 1.69 7.14 -9.32
N ALA A 110 0.98 6.03 -9.07
CA ALA A 110 -0.47 5.97 -9.01
C ALA A 110 -1.03 6.80 -7.85
N ASP A 111 -2.22 7.36 -8.05
CA ASP A 111 -2.98 8.05 -7.00
C ASP A 111 -4.05 7.15 -6.36
N ALA A 112 -4.76 7.69 -5.37
CA ALA A 112 -5.81 6.96 -4.69
C ALA A 112 -7.01 6.63 -5.60
N GLU A 113 -7.26 7.42 -6.65
CA GLU A 113 -8.33 7.16 -7.62
C GLU A 113 -7.95 5.99 -8.53
N ASP A 114 -6.71 5.93 -9.03
CA ASP A 114 -6.19 4.82 -9.83
C ASP A 114 -6.37 3.47 -9.09
N ILE A 115 -6.01 3.43 -7.81
CA ILE A 115 -6.11 2.23 -6.97
C ILE A 115 -7.58 1.93 -6.63
N GLY A 116 -8.35 2.94 -6.22
CA GLY A 116 -9.75 2.80 -5.81
C GLY A 116 -10.68 2.40 -6.95
N LEU A 117 -10.43 2.87 -8.19
CA LEU A 117 -11.23 2.52 -9.37
C LEU A 117 -10.82 1.18 -10.00
N THR A 118 -9.67 0.63 -9.62
CA THR A 118 -9.28 -0.70 -10.05
C THR A 118 -10.22 -1.74 -9.45
N ILE A 119 -10.88 -2.53 -10.30
CA ILE A 119 -11.81 -3.57 -9.85
C ILE A 119 -11.01 -4.74 -9.27
N HIS A 120 -10.94 -4.80 -7.95
CA HIS A 120 -10.36 -5.92 -7.23
C HIS A 120 -11.36 -7.09 -7.17
N PRO A 121 -10.88 -8.35 -7.21
CA PRO A 121 -11.75 -9.51 -7.09
C PRO A 121 -12.37 -9.62 -5.69
N HIS A 122 -13.65 -9.99 -5.63
CA HIS A 122 -14.39 -10.18 -4.38
C HIS A 122 -14.91 -11.63 -4.24
N PRO A 123 -14.85 -12.27 -3.06
CA PRO A 123 -14.20 -11.83 -1.83
C PRO A 123 -12.72 -12.25 -1.76
N THR A 124 -11.81 -11.32 -1.55
CA THR A 124 -10.36 -11.54 -1.38
C THR A 124 -9.75 -10.68 -0.27
N LEU A 125 -8.47 -10.92 0.06
CA LEU A 125 -7.72 -10.00 0.92
C LEU A 125 -7.07 -8.87 0.09
N SER A 126 -6.84 -9.09 -1.21
CA SER A 126 -6.28 -8.09 -2.12
C SER A 126 -7.16 -6.86 -2.29
N GLU A 127 -8.49 -7.01 -2.29
CA GLU A 127 -9.42 -5.87 -2.37
C GLU A 127 -9.28 -4.86 -1.21
N THR A 128 -8.65 -5.26 -0.10
CA THR A 128 -8.43 -4.35 1.03
C THR A 128 -7.45 -3.21 0.71
N ILE A 129 -6.63 -3.34 -0.35
CA ILE A 129 -5.79 -2.24 -0.86
C ILE A 129 -6.66 -1.20 -1.56
N GLY A 130 -7.54 -1.65 -2.47
CA GLY A 130 -8.59 -0.82 -3.07
C GLY A 130 -9.44 -0.10 -2.02
N PHE A 131 -9.94 -0.81 -1.02
CA PHE A 131 -10.73 -0.20 0.05
C PHE A 131 -9.93 0.80 0.90
N ALA A 132 -8.63 0.57 1.13
CA ALA A 132 -7.80 1.57 1.79
C ALA A 132 -7.69 2.85 0.93
N ALA A 133 -7.59 2.74 -0.39
CA ALA A 133 -7.62 3.89 -1.28
C ALA A 133 -8.99 4.60 -1.27
N GLU A 134 -10.09 3.85 -1.35
CA GLU A 134 -11.45 4.40 -1.23
C GLU A 134 -11.70 5.09 0.12
N MET A 135 -11.11 4.59 1.21
CA MET A 135 -11.13 5.28 2.51
C MET A 135 -10.40 6.62 2.46
N ALA A 136 -9.28 6.73 1.72
CA ALA A 136 -8.56 7.99 1.55
C ALA A 136 -9.29 8.97 0.64
N GLU A 137 -9.92 8.48 -0.43
CA GLU A 137 -10.77 9.25 -1.35
C GLU A 137 -12.08 9.71 -0.67
N GLY A 138 -12.64 8.86 0.19
CA GLY A 138 -13.97 9.07 0.79
C GLY A 138 -15.13 8.47 -0.01
N SER A 139 -14.83 7.57 -0.95
CA SER A 139 -15.81 6.88 -1.81
C SER A 139 -16.28 5.53 -1.24
N ILE A 140 -15.64 5.03 -0.17
CA ILE A 140 -15.93 3.74 0.46
C ILE A 140 -17.41 3.57 0.82
N THR A 141 -17.96 2.38 0.57
CA THR A 141 -19.35 2.05 0.91
C THR A 141 -19.50 0.87 1.88
N ASP A 142 -18.47 0.03 2.03
CA ASP A 142 -18.40 -1.04 3.02
C ASP A 142 -18.22 -0.51 4.46
N LEU A 143 -17.78 0.73 4.60
CA LEU A 143 -17.58 1.44 5.87
C LEU A 143 -18.09 2.88 5.76
N MET A 144 -18.26 3.54 6.92
CA MET A 144 -18.48 4.98 6.92
C MET A 144 -17.20 5.71 6.49
N PRO A 145 -17.25 6.60 5.48
CA PRO A 145 -16.10 7.38 5.07
C PRO A 145 -15.51 8.21 6.22
N PRO A 146 -14.18 8.34 6.31
CA PRO A 146 -13.54 9.16 7.32
C PRO A 146 -13.83 10.65 7.07
N ARG A 147 -13.77 11.46 8.14
CA ARG A 147 -13.98 12.92 8.05
C ARG A 147 -12.88 13.65 7.28
N LYS A 148 -11.67 13.08 7.24
CA LYS A 148 -10.51 13.64 6.55
C LYS A 148 -10.14 12.71 5.40
N THR A 149 -10.31 13.22 4.20
CA THR A 149 -10.04 12.58 2.91
C THR A 149 -9.12 13.47 2.08
N LEU A 150 -8.73 13.02 0.89
CA LEU A 150 -7.97 13.83 -0.07
C LEU A 150 -8.72 15.11 -0.48
N HIS A 151 -10.05 15.06 -0.52
CA HIS A 151 -10.91 16.20 -0.89
C HIS A 151 -11.33 17.10 0.28
N SER A 152 -10.85 16.81 1.49
CA SER A 152 -11.18 17.60 2.68
C SER A 152 -10.40 18.91 2.71
N LYS A 153 -11.12 20.03 2.91
CA LYS A 153 -10.53 21.38 3.06
C LYS A 153 -9.70 21.52 4.33
#